data_AF-A0A952WVF4-F1
#
_entry.id   AF-A0A952WVF4-F1
#
_cell.length_a   1.000
_cell.length_b   1.000
_cell.length_c   1.000
_cell.angle_alpha   90.00
_cell.angle_beta   90.00
_cell.angle_gamma   90.00
#
_symmetry.space_group_name_H-M   'P 1'
#
loop_
_entity.id
_entity.type
_entity.pdbx_description
1 polymer ?
#
loop_
_entity_poly.entity_id
_entity_poly.type
_entity_poly.pdbx_seq_one_letter_code
_entity_poly.pdbx_strand_id
1 'polypeptide(L)'
;MRRRRLLDSVVVPLMLVSALAMGPGCKSERGRIEDAYEATANGGRTAAANQLRQDWAKGRITFRQAINLAHAKLEAGDPLAVAFAGGVLDALLILEVAYRDPDMPEGVGRDEVIDWPVVGALAGKAGAIAAARDEIELAESLILGGTKRWQDDEYWEANDAHDALASTLLHKRGRSQEAVDRLRIRQRLGEQAQQALDTIEREWRRARGG
;
A
#
# COMPACT_ATOMS: atom_id res chain seq x y z
N MET A 1 31.59 -80.82 -28.24
CA MET A 1 31.98 -79.39 -28.32
C MET A 1 31.20 -78.60 -27.25
N ARG A 2 31.78 -78.36 -26.06
CA ARG A 2 32.22 -77.04 -25.57
C ARG A 2 31.33 -75.84 -26.00
N ARG A 3 30.64 -75.22 -25.04
CA ARG A 3 30.86 -73.81 -24.63
C ARG A 3 30.16 -73.49 -23.29
N ARG A 4 30.99 -73.31 -22.26
CA ARG A 4 30.75 -72.46 -21.08
C ARG A 4 30.57 -71.00 -21.52
N ARG A 5 29.73 -70.23 -20.82
CA ARG A 5 29.82 -68.76 -20.57
C ARG A 5 28.84 -68.47 -19.42
N LEU A 6 29.32 -68.42 -18.19
CA LEU A 6 29.85 -67.25 -17.48
C LEU A 6 28.75 -66.24 -17.12
N LEU A 7 28.40 -66.30 -15.84
CA LEU A 7 27.78 -65.25 -15.03
C LEU A 7 28.60 -63.98 -15.15
N ASP A 8 27.97 -62.87 -15.55
CA ASP A 8 28.48 -61.54 -15.26
C ASP A 8 27.42 -60.78 -14.46
N SER A 9 27.64 -60.80 -13.15
CA SER A 9 26.94 -60.01 -12.16
C SER A 9 27.18 -58.53 -12.41
N VAL A 10 26.18 -57.82 -12.92
CA VAL A 10 26.19 -56.35 -12.95
C VAL A 10 25.76 -55.85 -11.58
N VAL A 11 26.76 -55.54 -10.75
CA VAL A 11 26.61 -54.76 -9.52
C VAL A 11 26.17 -53.35 -9.93
N VAL A 12 24.87 -53.05 -9.78
CA VAL A 12 24.35 -51.68 -9.92
C VAL A 12 24.74 -50.91 -8.67
N PRO A 13 25.56 -49.85 -8.76
CA PRO A 13 25.87 -49.04 -7.59
C PRO A 13 24.61 -48.25 -7.22
N LEU A 14 24.14 -48.49 -6.00
CA LEU A 14 23.12 -47.72 -5.31
C LEU A 14 23.65 -46.28 -5.15
N MET A 15 23.43 -45.43 -6.15
CA MET A 15 23.61 -43.99 -6.01
C MET A 15 22.56 -43.48 -5.02
N LEU A 16 22.98 -43.41 -3.75
CA LEU A 16 22.38 -42.55 -2.74
C LEU A 16 22.58 -41.11 -3.22
N VAL A 17 21.71 -40.65 -4.14
CA VAL A 17 21.52 -39.23 -4.39
C VAL A 17 20.86 -38.70 -3.13
N SER A 18 21.70 -38.22 -2.21
CA SER A 18 21.31 -37.33 -1.13
C SER A 18 20.63 -36.12 -1.76
N ALA A 19 19.31 -36.24 -1.94
CA ALA A 19 18.42 -35.11 -2.09
C ALA A 19 18.52 -34.32 -0.78
N LEU A 20 19.54 -33.47 -0.70
CA LEU A 20 19.51 -32.28 0.14
C LEU A 20 18.29 -31.52 -0.32
N ALA A 21 17.18 -31.78 0.37
CA ALA A 21 15.99 -30.99 0.33
C ALA A 21 16.44 -29.56 0.65
N MET A 22 16.63 -28.77 -0.42
CA MET A 22 16.55 -27.33 -0.35
C MET A 22 15.11 -27.05 0.06
N GLY A 23 14.85 -27.16 1.37
CA GLY A 23 13.61 -26.70 1.96
C GLY A 23 13.40 -25.28 1.47
N PRO A 24 12.16 -24.89 1.13
CA PRO A 24 11.86 -23.55 0.64
C PRO A 24 12.52 -22.56 1.59
N GLY A 25 13.57 -21.88 1.09
CA GLY A 25 14.42 -21.06 1.92
C GLY A 25 13.53 -20.10 2.69
N CYS A 26 13.69 -20.06 4.03
CA CYS A 26 12.95 -19.13 4.87
C CYS A 26 13.30 -17.70 4.41
N LYS A 27 12.49 -17.16 3.49
CA LYS A 27 12.60 -15.75 3.09
C LYS A 27 12.40 -14.90 4.34
N SER A 28 13.31 -13.94 4.53
CA SER A 28 13.16 -12.92 5.57
C SER A 28 11.88 -12.12 5.34
N GLU A 29 11.35 -11.50 6.39
CA GLU A 29 10.22 -10.57 6.29
C GLU A 29 10.45 -9.53 5.19
N ARG A 30 11.62 -8.88 5.22
CA ARG A 30 11.99 -7.92 4.18
C ARG A 30 11.94 -8.52 2.78
N GLY A 31 12.46 -9.73 2.58
CA GLY A 31 12.42 -10.40 1.28
C GLY A 31 10.99 -10.66 0.78
N ARG A 32 10.05 -10.95 1.69
CA ARG A 32 8.63 -11.14 1.33
C ARG A 32 7.94 -9.82 0.97
N ILE A 33 8.30 -8.75 1.66
CA ILE A 33 7.77 -7.41 1.35
C ILE A 33 8.35 -6.93 0.00
N GLU A 34 9.62 -7.21 -0.29
CA GLU A 34 10.20 -6.95 -1.61
C GLU A 34 9.54 -7.82 -2.69
N ASP A 35 9.17 -9.09 -2.41
CA ASP A 35 8.36 -9.90 -3.35
C ASP A 35 7.01 -9.22 -3.65
N ALA A 36 6.35 -8.63 -2.65
CA ALA A 36 5.11 -7.88 -2.85
C ALA A 36 5.33 -6.58 -3.65
N TYR A 37 6.46 -5.91 -3.44
CA TYR A 37 6.88 -4.77 -4.24
C TYR A 37 7.13 -5.19 -5.71
N GLU A 38 7.84 -6.29 -5.95
CA GLU A 38 8.06 -6.86 -7.29
C GLU A 38 6.75 -7.26 -7.97
N ALA A 39 5.78 -7.79 -7.22
CA ALA A 39 4.44 -8.10 -7.74
C ALA A 39 3.72 -6.86 -8.29
N THR A 40 4.06 -5.66 -7.80
CA THR A 40 3.54 -4.39 -8.33
C THR A 40 3.90 -4.20 -9.81
N ALA A 41 5.08 -4.65 -10.24
CA ALA A 41 5.53 -4.50 -11.62
C ALA A 41 4.63 -5.23 -12.62
N ASN A 42 4.05 -6.37 -12.21
CA ASN A 42 3.29 -7.25 -13.10
C ASN A 42 1.77 -7.10 -12.94
N GLY A 43 1.28 -6.74 -11.75
CA GLY A 43 -0.16 -6.67 -11.46
C GLY A 43 -0.59 -5.41 -10.72
N GLY A 44 0.29 -4.41 -10.62
CA GLY A 44 0.00 -3.11 -10.01
C GLY A 44 -0.36 -3.17 -8.53
N ARG A 45 -1.09 -2.14 -8.10
CA ARG A 45 -1.57 -1.91 -6.74
C ARG A 45 -2.26 -3.15 -6.12
N THR A 46 -3.16 -3.77 -6.87
CA THR A 46 -3.97 -4.91 -6.41
C THR A 46 -3.13 -6.17 -6.17
N ALA A 47 -2.12 -6.44 -7.01
CA ALA A 47 -1.24 -7.59 -6.81
C ALA A 47 -0.40 -7.44 -5.54
N ALA A 48 0.17 -6.26 -5.31
CA ALA A 48 0.88 -5.94 -4.07
C ALA A 48 -0.01 -6.09 -2.84
N ALA A 49 -1.22 -5.53 -2.87
CA ALA A 49 -2.18 -5.62 -1.77
C ALA A 49 -2.52 -7.07 -1.41
N ASN A 50 -2.80 -7.90 -2.43
CA ASN A 50 -3.11 -9.31 -2.24
C ASN A 50 -1.93 -10.09 -1.66
N GLN A 51 -0.71 -9.83 -2.13
CA GLN A 51 0.49 -10.47 -1.62
C GLN A 51 0.73 -10.09 -0.15
N LEU A 52 0.70 -8.80 0.18
CA LEU A 52 0.86 -8.31 1.55
C LEU A 52 -0.17 -8.93 2.50
N ARG A 53 -1.44 -8.93 2.10
CA ARG A 53 -2.52 -9.55 2.89
C ARG A 53 -2.27 -11.04 3.14
N GLN A 54 -1.84 -11.79 2.13
CA GLN A 54 -1.59 -13.22 2.25
C GLN A 54 -0.40 -13.54 3.16
N ASP A 55 0.68 -12.76 3.08
CA ASP A 55 1.85 -12.97 3.94
C ASP A 55 1.59 -12.50 5.37
N TRP A 56 0.84 -11.42 5.57
CA TRP A 56 0.42 -10.96 6.88
C TRP A 56 -0.51 -11.97 7.57
N ALA A 57 -1.49 -12.52 6.85
CA ALA A 57 -2.40 -13.55 7.38
C ALA A 57 -1.68 -14.85 7.79
N LYS A 58 -0.41 -15.01 7.39
CA LYS A 58 0.46 -16.13 7.78
C LYS A 58 1.47 -15.73 8.86
N GLY A 59 1.37 -14.51 9.42
CA GLY A 59 2.31 -13.96 10.40
C GLY A 59 3.73 -13.78 9.87
N ARG A 60 3.91 -13.61 8.55
CA ARG A 60 5.23 -13.58 7.90
C ARG A 60 5.79 -12.18 7.71
N ILE A 61 4.93 -11.17 7.78
CA ILE A 61 5.26 -9.76 7.65
C ILE A 61 4.46 -8.93 8.65
N THR A 62 4.98 -7.74 8.92
CA THR A 62 4.30 -6.64 9.60
C THR A 62 4.02 -5.53 8.59
N PHE A 63 2.89 -4.84 8.76
CA PHE A 63 2.59 -3.64 7.99
C PHE A 63 3.54 -2.49 8.30
N ARG A 64 4.10 -2.42 9.51
CA ARG A 64 5.16 -1.46 9.84
C ARG A 64 6.32 -1.51 8.85
N GLN A 65 6.82 -2.71 8.53
CA GLN A 65 7.93 -2.85 7.57
C GLN A 65 7.50 -2.55 6.13
N ALA A 66 6.26 -2.90 5.75
CA ALA A 66 5.71 -2.58 4.44
C ALA A 66 5.55 -1.06 4.22
N ILE A 67 5.04 -0.34 5.23
CA ILE A 67 4.92 1.13 5.23
C ILE A 67 6.30 1.79 5.13
N ASN A 68 7.28 1.32 5.91
CA ASN A 68 8.65 1.83 5.87
C ASN A 68 9.29 1.63 4.48
N LEU A 69 9.13 0.45 3.87
CA LEU A 69 9.64 0.20 2.53
C LEU A 69 8.95 1.11 1.50
N ALA A 70 7.62 1.28 1.60
CA ALA A 70 6.88 2.14 0.68
C ALA A 70 7.36 3.60 0.76
N HIS A 71 7.57 4.15 1.96
CA HIS A 71 8.16 5.46 2.13
C HIS A 71 9.56 5.55 1.48
N ALA A 72 10.42 4.57 1.74
CA ALA A 72 11.77 4.56 1.18
C ALA A 72 11.76 4.52 -0.37
N LYS A 73 10.87 3.74 -0.98
CA LYS A 73 10.72 3.69 -2.45
C LYS A 73 10.19 5.01 -3.02
N LEU A 74 9.24 5.67 -2.33
CA LEU A 74 8.72 6.98 -2.74
C LEU A 74 9.83 8.05 -2.68
N GLU A 75 10.65 8.04 -1.62
CA GLU A 75 11.77 8.97 -1.45
C GLU A 75 12.89 8.74 -2.47
N ALA A 76 13.12 7.48 -2.86
CA ALA A 76 14.06 7.14 -3.91
C ALA A 76 13.57 7.54 -5.33
N GLY A 77 12.33 8.03 -5.47
CA GLY A 77 11.75 8.37 -6.77
C GLY A 77 11.48 7.15 -7.65
N ASP A 78 11.32 5.97 -7.04
CA ASP A 78 11.14 4.73 -7.78
C ASP A 78 9.82 4.73 -8.57
N PRO A 79 9.82 4.32 -9.85
CA PRO A 79 8.64 4.42 -10.71
C PRO A 79 7.44 3.59 -10.22
N LEU A 80 7.69 2.48 -9.52
CA LEU A 80 6.65 1.60 -8.98
C LEU A 80 6.18 2.01 -7.59
N ALA A 81 6.85 2.96 -6.93
CA ALA A 81 6.61 3.31 -5.54
C ALA A 81 5.17 3.75 -5.25
N VAL A 82 4.57 4.55 -6.14
CA VAL A 82 3.18 5.04 -5.97
C VAL A 82 2.19 3.87 -5.99
N ALA A 83 2.35 2.94 -6.93
CA ALA A 83 1.50 1.76 -7.04
C ALA A 83 1.69 0.82 -5.84
N PHE A 84 2.93 0.63 -5.37
CA PHE A 84 3.21 -0.18 -4.19
C PHE A 84 2.63 0.46 -2.91
N ALA A 85 2.80 1.77 -2.71
CA ALA A 85 2.21 2.50 -1.60
C ALA A 85 0.68 2.38 -1.58
N GLY A 86 0.02 2.50 -2.74
CA GLY A 86 -1.40 2.21 -2.86
C GLY A 86 -1.75 0.78 -2.46
N GLY A 87 -0.92 -0.20 -2.82
CA GLY A 87 -1.13 -1.61 -2.46
C GLY A 87 -1.03 -1.85 -0.96
N VAL A 88 -0.12 -1.15 -0.29
CA VAL A 88 -0.01 -1.15 1.19
C VAL A 88 -1.29 -0.56 1.81
N LEU A 89 -1.78 0.57 1.30
CA LEU A 89 -3.00 1.22 1.79
C LEU A 89 -4.25 0.35 1.57
N ASP A 90 -4.36 -0.33 0.42
CA ASP A 90 -5.45 -1.26 0.14
C ASP A 90 -5.44 -2.46 1.08
N ALA A 91 -4.26 -3.04 1.29
CA ALA A 91 -4.14 -4.17 2.20
C ALA A 91 -4.53 -3.79 3.63
N LEU A 92 -4.14 -2.59 4.10
CA LEU A 92 -4.56 -2.04 5.40
C LEU A 92 -6.07 -1.82 5.48
N LEU A 93 -6.71 -1.35 4.41
CA LEU A 93 -8.17 -1.20 4.38
C LEU A 93 -8.88 -2.55 4.49
N ILE A 94 -8.37 -3.58 3.80
CA ILE A 94 -8.90 -4.95 3.90
C ILE A 94 -8.71 -5.49 5.32
N LEU A 95 -7.57 -5.20 5.95
CA LEU A 95 -7.33 -5.59 7.34
C LEU A 95 -8.28 -4.93 8.32
N GLU A 96 -8.60 -3.64 8.13
CA GLU A 96 -9.54 -2.95 9.01
C GLU A 96 -10.90 -3.67 9.03
N VAL A 97 -11.35 -4.16 7.87
CA VAL A 97 -12.57 -4.97 7.77
C VAL A 97 -12.38 -6.31 8.49
N ALA A 98 -11.25 -6.98 8.28
CA ALA A 98 -10.96 -8.28 8.90
C ALA A 98 -10.86 -8.23 10.44
N TYR A 99 -10.32 -7.15 11.03
CA TYR A 99 -10.26 -7.01 12.49
C TYR A 99 -11.63 -6.90 13.16
N ARG A 100 -12.68 -6.58 12.39
CA ARG A 100 -14.07 -6.55 12.89
C ARG A 100 -14.74 -7.92 12.80
N ASP A 101 -14.08 -8.91 12.19
CA ASP A 101 -14.58 -10.26 12.05
C ASP A 101 -14.42 -11.05 13.36
N PRO A 102 -15.51 -11.49 14.00
CA PRO A 102 -15.45 -12.29 15.23
C PRO A 102 -14.78 -13.65 15.02
N ASP A 103 -14.78 -14.19 13.80
CA ASP A 103 -14.24 -15.52 13.48
C ASP A 103 -12.74 -15.49 13.12
N MET A 104 -12.10 -14.32 13.14
CA MET A 104 -10.69 -14.20 12.82
C MET A 104 -9.82 -14.95 13.87
N PRO A 105 -8.93 -15.87 13.47
CA PRO A 105 -8.10 -16.64 14.39
C PRO A 105 -7.32 -15.75 15.37
N GLU A 106 -7.28 -16.16 16.65
CA GLU A 106 -6.43 -15.51 17.65
C GLU A 106 -4.94 -15.66 17.29
N GLY A 107 -4.14 -14.63 17.58
CA GLY A 107 -2.67 -14.68 17.44
C GLY A 107 -2.10 -14.30 16.06
N VAL A 108 -2.91 -14.13 15.01
CA VAL A 108 -2.41 -13.63 13.72
C VAL A 108 -2.60 -12.12 13.64
N GLY A 109 -1.52 -11.35 13.78
CA GLY A 109 -1.50 -9.91 13.49
C GLY A 109 -2.38 -9.02 14.39
N ARG A 110 -3.11 -9.58 15.36
CA ARG A 110 -3.92 -8.81 16.33
C ARG A 110 -3.09 -7.93 17.26
N ASP A 111 -1.84 -8.30 17.49
CA ASP A 111 -0.94 -7.56 18.37
C ASP A 111 -0.15 -6.46 17.64
N GLU A 112 -0.27 -6.37 16.31
CA GLU A 112 0.40 -5.33 15.55
C GLU A 112 -0.24 -3.97 15.81
N VAL A 113 0.49 -3.08 16.48
CA VAL A 113 0.10 -1.69 16.65
C VAL A 113 0.50 -0.91 15.39
N ILE A 114 -0.52 -0.50 14.63
CA ILE A 114 -0.41 0.34 13.43
C ILE A 114 -0.44 1.81 13.85
N ASP A 115 0.60 2.55 13.45
CA ASP A 115 0.70 4.00 13.64
C ASP A 115 -0.06 4.72 12.51
N TRP A 116 -1.33 5.06 12.77
CA TRP A 116 -2.24 5.63 11.79
C TRP A 116 -1.78 6.99 11.22
N PRO A 117 -1.20 7.92 12.00
CA PRO A 117 -0.54 9.11 11.44
C PRO A 117 0.51 8.81 10.36
N VAL A 118 1.34 7.77 10.53
CA VAL A 118 2.33 7.37 9.52
C VAL A 118 1.65 6.83 8.25
N VAL A 119 0.54 6.10 8.40
CA VAL A 119 -0.28 5.65 7.25
C VAL A 119 -0.85 6.85 6.48
N GLY A 120 -1.34 7.87 7.19
CA GLY A 120 -1.79 9.12 6.58
C GLY A 120 -0.66 9.83 5.83
N ALA A 121 0.54 9.91 6.42
CA ALA A 121 1.71 10.49 5.77
C ALA A 121 2.12 9.72 4.49
N LEU A 122 1.99 8.39 4.48
CA LEU A 122 2.19 7.57 3.29
C LEU A 122 1.19 7.92 2.19
N ALA A 123 -0.09 8.01 2.54
CA ALA A 123 -1.17 8.39 1.62
C ALA A 123 -0.94 9.78 1.01
N GLY A 124 -0.59 10.77 1.84
CA GLY A 124 -0.30 12.12 1.40
C GLY A 124 0.91 12.20 0.47
N LYS A 125 2.02 11.53 0.80
CA LYS A 125 3.22 11.50 -0.04
C LYS A 125 2.96 10.83 -1.38
N ALA A 126 2.31 9.66 -1.39
CA ALA A 126 1.99 8.94 -2.62
C ALA A 126 0.99 9.73 -3.48
N GLY A 127 -0.05 10.31 -2.87
CA GLY A 127 -1.04 11.13 -3.56
C GLY A 127 -0.46 12.41 -4.15
N ALA A 128 0.46 13.09 -3.45
CA ALA A 128 1.15 14.27 -3.97
C ALA A 128 2.00 13.94 -5.20
N ILE A 129 2.71 12.80 -5.21
CA ILE A 129 3.49 12.35 -6.36
C ILE A 129 2.57 12.00 -7.54
N ALA A 130 1.47 11.29 -7.31
CA ALA A 130 0.48 10.98 -8.35
C ALA A 130 -0.15 12.27 -8.93
N ALA A 131 -0.51 13.23 -8.07
CA ALA A 131 -1.07 14.51 -8.50
C ALA A 131 -0.07 15.33 -9.33
N ALA A 132 1.23 15.29 -9.00
CA ALA A 132 2.29 15.93 -9.78
C ALA A 132 2.49 15.30 -11.17
N ARG A 133 2.05 14.05 -11.36
CA ARG A 133 2.02 13.35 -12.66
C ARG A 133 0.70 13.52 -13.41
N ASP A 134 -0.18 14.40 -12.92
CA ASP A 134 -1.55 14.61 -13.42
C ASP A 134 -2.46 13.36 -13.34
N GLU A 135 -2.11 12.40 -12.47
CA GLU A 135 -2.88 11.19 -12.22
C GLU A 135 -3.96 11.47 -11.14
N ILE A 136 -4.87 12.42 -11.41
CA ILE A 136 -5.80 12.99 -10.42
C ILE A 136 -6.66 11.93 -9.72
N GLU A 137 -7.20 10.97 -10.48
CA GLU A 137 -8.05 9.91 -9.94
C GLU A 137 -7.26 8.97 -9.00
N LEU A 138 -6.03 8.63 -9.38
CA LEU A 138 -5.15 7.84 -8.53
C LEU A 138 -4.80 8.60 -7.25
N ALA A 139 -4.42 9.88 -7.36
CA ALA A 139 -4.10 10.73 -6.23
C ALA A 139 -5.28 10.82 -5.23
N GLU A 140 -6.50 11.04 -5.73
CA GLU A 140 -7.71 11.06 -4.90
C GLU A 140 -7.91 9.70 -4.21
N SER A 141 -7.77 8.59 -4.94
CA SER A 141 -7.94 7.24 -4.38
C SER A 141 -6.90 6.89 -3.30
N LEU A 142 -5.70 7.47 -3.37
CA LEU A 142 -4.64 7.26 -2.37
C LEU A 142 -4.93 8.05 -1.09
N ILE A 143 -5.35 9.31 -1.24
CA ILE A 143 -5.59 10.22 -0.13
C ILE A 143 -6.93 9.95 0.55
N LEU A 144 -8.02 9.86 -0.21
CA LEU A 144 -9.37 9.76 0.35
C LEU A 144 -9.87 8.31 0.44
N GLY A 145 -9.25 7.38 -0.29
CA GLY A 145 -9.67 5.98 -0.36
C GLY A 145 -9.15 5.08 0.77
N GLY A 146 -8.26 5.56 1.62
CA GLY A 146 -7.73 4.80 2.76
C GLY A 146 -8.73 4.59 3.91
N THR A 147 -8.29 3.88 4.94
CA THR A 147 -9.03 3.72 6.20
C THR A 147 -9.45 5.08 6.81
N LYS A 148 -10.57 5.10 7.53
CA LYS A 148 -11.01 6.29 8.27
C LYS A 148 -10.24 6.53 9.57
N ARG A 149 -9.40 5.58 10.01
CA ARG A 149 -8.68 5.66 11.30
C ARG A 149 -7.64 6.76 11.39
N TRP A 150 -7.10 7.23 10.27
CA TRP A 150 -6.19 8.38 10.24
C TRP A 150 -6.87 9.64 9.69
N GLN A 151 -8.10 9.55 9.17
CA GLN A 151 -8.78 10.66 8.48
C GLN A 151 -9.66 11.49 9.43
N ASP A 152 -9.22 11.68 10.67
CA ASP A 152 -9.92 12.52 11.65
C ASP A 152 -9.52 14.01 11.54
N ASP A 153 -10.28 14.87 12.21
CA ASP A 153 -10.08 16.32 12.14
C ASP A 153 -8.72 16.74 12.71
N GLU A 154 -8.23 16.05 13.76
CA GLU A 154 -6.92 16.32 14.35
C GLU A 154 -5.79 16.09 13.35
N TYR A 155 -5.82 14.96 12.63
CA TYR A 155 -4.84 14.67 11.59
C TYR A 155 -4.87 15.71 10.47
N TRP A 156 -6.07 16.07 9.98
CA TRP A 156 -6.19 17.05 8.88
C TRP A 156 -5.70 18.44 9.29
N GLU A 157 -6.01 18.88 10.50
CA GLU A 157 -5.54 20.17 11.03
C GLU A 157 -4.01 20.18 11.24
N ALA A 158 -3.43 19.05 11.64
CA ALA A 158 -1.98 18.90 11.79
C ALA A 158 -1.23 18.79 10.45
N ASN A 159 -1.92 18.43 9.37
CA ASN A 159 -1.35 18.19 8.04
C ASN A 159 -2.07 19.05 6.98
N ASP A 160 -2.00 20.37 7.14
CA ASP A 160 -2.73 21.34 6.31
C ASP A 160 -2.46 21.19 4.79
N ALA A 161 -1.21 20.90 4.42
CA ALA A 161 -0.80 20.55 3.06
C ALA A 161 -1.61 19.39 2.46
N HIS A 162 -1.86 18.37 3.29
CA HIS A 162 -2.57 17.18 2.90
C HIS A 162 -4.07 17.46 2.73
N ASP A 163 -4.68 18.26 3.62
CA ASP A 163 -6.08 18.66 3.50
C ASP A 163 -6.32 19.60 2.30
N ALA A 164 -5.35 20.50 2.03
CA ALA A 164 -5.32 21.36 0.84
C ALA A 164 -5.29 20.54 -0.46
N LEU A 165 -4.41 19.53 -0.52
CA LEU A 165 -4.30 18.63 -1.67
C LEU A 165 -5.58 17.82 -1.87
N ALA A 166 -6.11 17.22 -0.81
CA ALA A 166 -7.36 16.45 -0.85
C ALA A 166 -8.51 17.28 -1.43
N SER A 167 -8.67 18.51 -0.95
CA SER A 167 -9.73 19.43 -1.39
C SER A 167 -9.52 19.89 -2.84
N THR A 168 -8.28 20.14 -3.24
CA THR A 168 -7.93 20.48 -4.62
C THR A 168 -8.26 19.33 -5.59
N LEU A 169 -8.00 18.09 -5.21
CA LEU A 169 -8.32 16.91 -6.02
C LEU A 169 -9.85 16.75 -6.21
N LEU A 170 -10.63 16.93 -5.14
CA LEU A 170 -12.10 16.97 -5.22
C LEU A 170 -12.57 18.04 -6.19
N HIS A 171 -12.02 19.25 -6.11
CA HIS A 171 -12.35 20.34 -7.02
C HIS A 171 -12.04 19.98 -8.49
N LYS A 172 -10.85 19.44 -8.77
CA LYS A 172 -10.45 18.99 -10.12
C LYS A 172 -11.37 17.91 -10.69
N ARG A 173 -12.06 17.16 -9.84
CA ARG A 173 -13.06 16.13 -10.23
C ARG A 173 -14.48 16.67 -10.32
N GLY A 174 -14.66 18.00 -10.28
CA GLY A 174 -15.96 18.66 -10.37
C GLY A 174 -16.75 18.67 -9.06
N ARG A 175 -16.15 18.23 -7.94
CA ARG A 175 -16.77 18.19 -6.61
C ARG A 175 -16.44 19.44 -5.79
N SER A 176 -16.54 20.63 -6.41
CA SER A 176 -16.13 21.91 -5.81
C SER A 176 -16.86 22.25 -4.51
N GLN A 177 -18.17 21.97 -4.45
CA GLN A 177 -18.96 22.21 -3.24
C GLN A 177 -18.40 21.39 -2.07
N GLU A 178 -18.18 20.09 -2.27
CA GLU A 178 -17.64 19.21 -1.25
C GLU A 178 -16.24 19.62 -0.80
N ALA A 179 -15.39 20.04 -1.74
CA ALA A 179 -14.06 20.57 -1.42
C ALA A 179 -14.13 21.81 -0.51
N VAL A 180 -15.04 22.74 -0.80
CA VAL A 180 -15.26 23.94 0.02
C VAL A 180 -15.81 23.58 1.39
N ASP A 181 -16.82 22.72 1.45
CA ASP A 181 -17.46 22.30 2.71
C ASP A 181 -16.44 21.61 3.63
N ARG A 182 -15.58 20.75 3.07
CA ARG A 182 -14.50 20.09 3.78
C ARG A 182 -13.51 21.06 4.43
N LEU A 183 -13.11 22.12 3.74
CA LEU A 183 -12.19 23.12 4.30
C LEU A 183 -12.91 24.02 5.32
N ARG A 184 -14.18 24.37 5.07
CA ARG A 184 -14.94 25.26 5.97
C ARG A 184 -15.35 24.64 7.29
N ILE A 185 -15.42 23.31 7.38
CA ILE A 185 -15.74 22.63 8.65
C ILE A 185 -14.58 22.68 9.66
N ARG A 186 -13.36 23.03 9.21
CA ARG A 186 -12.17 23.12 10.08
C ARG A 186 -12.30 24.29 11.05
N GLN A 187 -11.89 24.07 12.30
CA GLN A 187 -11.89 25.16 13.28
C GLN A 187 -10.83 26.21 12.91
N ARG A 188 -9.70 25.75 12.38
CA ARG A 188 -8.60 26.60 11.90
C ARG A 188 -8.01 26.03 10.62
N LEU A 189 -7.87 26.89 9.61
CA LEU A 189 -7.13 26.55 8.39
C LEU A 189 -5.67 27.00 8.50
N GLY A 190 -4.75 26.11 8.15
CA GLY A 190 -3.36 26.47 7.87
C GLY A 190 -3.25 27.27 6.58
N GLU A 191 -2.07 27.83 6.31
CA GLU A 191 -1.84 28.71 5.15
C GLU A 191 -2.16 28.00 3.82
N GLN A 192 -1.74 26.74 3.68
CA GLN A 192 -1.92 25.99 2.43
C GLN A 192 -3.39 25.63 2.21
N ALA A 193 -4.09 25.23 3.27
CA ALA A 193 -5.50 24.90 3.24
C ALA A 193 -6.36 26.15 2.95
N GLN A 194 -6.01 27.30 3.51
CA GLN A 194 -6.65 28.59 3.20
C GLN A 194 -6.44 28.98 1.73
N GLN A 195 -5.22 28.84 1.21
CA GLN A 195 -4.92 29.14 -0.20
C GLN A 195 -5.71 28.25 -1.16
N ALA A 196 -5.86 26.96 -0.83
CA ALA A 196 -6.69 26.04 -1.58
C ALA A 196 -8.16 26.48 -1.56
N LEU A 197 -8.71 26.82 -0.39
CA LEU A 197 -10.08 27.32 -0.26
C LEU A 197 -10.33 28.54 -1.15
N ASP A 198 -9.48 29.55 -1.05
CA ASP A 198 -9.61 30.80 -1.81
C ASP A 198 -9.56 30.54 -3.32
N THR A 199 -8.72 29.61 -3.75
CA THR A 199 -8.56 29.23 -5.16
C THR A 199 -9.79 28.50 -5.67
N ILE A 200 -10.25 27.47 -4.95
CA ILE A 200 -11.42 26.68 -5.30
C ILE A 200 -12.67 27.55 -5.36
N GLU A 201 -12.89 28.41 -4.35
CA GLU A 201 -14.06 29.31 -4.33
C GLU A 201 -14.06 30.28 -5.51
N ARG A 202 -12.89 30.86 -5.84
CA ARG A 202 -12.75 31.78 -6.96
C ARG A 202 -13.05 31.11 -8.30
N GLU A 203 -12.51 29.92 -8.52
CA GLU A 203 -12.72 29.14 -9.74
C GLU A 203 -14.17 28.66 -9.86
N TRP A 204 -14.75 28.19 -8.76
CA TRP A 204 -16.12 27.71 -8.72
C TRP A 204 -17.15 28.84 -8.94
N ARG A 205 -16.93 30.04 -8.41
CA ARG A 205 -17.78 31.22 -8.71
C ARG A 205 -17.73 31.60 -10.19
N ARG A 206 -16.54 31.59 -10.81
CA ARG A 206 -16.38 31.87 -12.25
C ARG A 206 -17.14 30.86 -13.11
N ALA A 207 -17.08 29.57 -12.76
CA ALA A 207 -17.76 28.51 -13.50
C ALA A 207 -19.30 28.56 -13.40
N ARG A 208 -19.87 29.25 -12.39
CA ARG A 208 -21.34 29.37 -12.20
C ARG A 208 -21.94 30.67 -12.74
N GLY A 209 -21.11 31.69 -12.97
CA GLY A 209 -21.54 33.03 -13.37
C GLY A 209 -21.35 33.36 -14.85
N GLY A 210 -20.79 32.43 -15.64
CA GLY A 210 -20.69 32.51 -17.10
C GLY A 210 -21.58 31.47 -17.75
#